data_AF-A0A5J6RIS1-F1
#
_entry.id   AF-A0A5J6RIS1-F1
#
_cell.length_a   1.000
_cell.length_b   1.000
_cell.length_c   1.000
_cell.angle_alpha   90.00
_cell.angle_beta   90.00
_cell.angle_gamma   90.00
#
_symmetry.space_group_name_H-M   'P 1'
#
loop_
_entity.id
_entity.type
_entity.pdbx_description
1 polymer ?
#
loop_
_entity_poly.entity_id
_entity_poly.type
_entity_poly.pdbx_seq_one_letter_code
_entity_poly.pdbx_strand_id
1 'polypeptide(L)'
;MRIKIFPNNLEILKKINQENKIPITALVNSCIYEQLNEKSNLLKEFKSKLAKEQTEVKIRIYENEKEFLLESSKFTGTNSLNQEIRFRLLNTIYKKRFLSPNEMQSFYNLKYQIKMIGVNLNQISKKLNSNQQIKVDFLMESISKLDEKLDENLVEIKKVLDYTNSRTTA
;
A
#
# COMPACT_ATOMS: atom_id res chain seq x y z
N MET A 1 36.34 32.08 -12.75
CA MET A 1 36.01 30.87 -13.54
C MET A 1 35.29 31.30 -14.81
N ARG A 2 35.76 30.92 -16.01
CA ARG A 2 35.11 31.28 -17.28
C ARG A 2 34.35 30.07 -17.82
N ILE A 3 33.05 30.20 -17.99
CA ILE A 3 32.20 29.14 -18.56
C ILE A 3 32.27 29.24 -20.07
N LYS A 4 32.72 28.18 -20.74
CA LYS A 4 32.76 28.10 -22.20
C LYS A 4 31.42 27.57 -22.70
N ILE A 5 30.71 28.42 -23.45
CA ILE A 5 29.46 28.04 -24.13
C ILE A 5 29.81 27.68 -25.57
N PHE A 6 29.23 26.60 -26.09
CA PHE A 6 29.44 26.21 -27.49
C PHE A 6 28.95 27.32 -28.44
N PRO A 7 29.66 27.59 -29.56
CA PRO A 7 29.38 28.72 -30.45
C PRO A 7 27.92 28.78 -30.92
N ASN A 8 27.35 27.64 -31.35
CA ASN A 8 25.97 27.58 -31.82
C ASN A 8 24.96 28.00 -30.73
N ASN A 9 25.18 27.59 -29.49
CA ASN A 9 24.29 27.96 -28.38
C ASN A 9 24.40 29.45 -28.06
N LEU A 10 25.60 30.04 -28.20
CA LEU A 10 25.79 31.47 -28.02
C LEU A 10 25.08 32.29 -29.10
N GLU A 11 25.05 31.82 -30.34
CA GLU A 11 24.34 32.49 -31.43
C GLU A 11 22.83 32.51 -31.21
N ILE A 12 22.23 31.39 -30.77
CA ILE A 12 20.81 31.32 -30.42
C ILE A 12 20.48 32.34 -29.32
N LEU A 13 21.30 32.40 -28.26
CA LEU A 13 21.11 33.34 -27.16
C LEU A 13 21.27 34.81 -27.59
N LYS A 14 22.21 35.10 -28.51
CA LYS A 14 22.37 36.43 -29.09
C LYS A 14 21.15 36.86 -29.87
N LYS A 15 20.56 35.95 -30.65
CA LYS A 15 19.34 36.23 -31.43
C LYS A 15 18.17 36.57 -30.51
N ILE A 16 17.95 35.78 -29.46
CA ILE A 16 16.88 36.02 -28.47
C ILE A 16 17.10 37.34 -27.73
N ASN A 17 18.35 37.68 -27.39
CA ASN A 17 18.68 38.98 -26.80
C ASN A 17 18.37 40.12 -27.77
N GLN A 18 18.72 40.02 -29.05
CA GLN A 18 18.43 41.08 -30.02
C GLN A 18 16.93 41.33 -30.16
N GLU A 19 16.13 40.27 -30.16
CA GLU A 19 14.68 40.35 -30.31
C GLU A 19 13.98 40.88 -29.05
N ASN A 20 14.44 40.48 -27.86
CA ASN A 20 13.74 40.74 -26.59
C ASN A 20 14.48 41.70 -25.65
N LYS A 21 15.68 42.14 -26.03
CA LYS A 21 16.62 42.99 -25.26
C LYS A 21 16.97 42.43 -23.87
N ILE A 22 16.93 41.10 -23.71
CA ILE A 22 17.27 40.43 -22.45
C ILE A 22 18.77 40.05 -22.44
N PRO A 23 19.56 40.45 -21.43
CA PRO A 23 20.97 40.13 -21.36
C PRO A 23 21.24 38.61 -21.41
N ILE A 24 22.22 38.21 -22.23
CA ILE A 24 22.56 36.79 -22.45
C ILE A 24 22.87 36.06 -21.14
N THR A 25 23.54 36.71 -20.19
CA THR A 25 23.82 36.13 -18.88
C THR A 25 22.55 35.80 -18.09
N ALA A 26 21.51 36.64 -18.19
CA ALA A 26 20.22 36.39 -17.56
C ALA A 26 19.50 35.22 -18.25
N LEU A 27 19.57 35.12 -19.58
CA LEU A 27 19.02 33.98 -20.32
C LEU A 27 19.72 32.67 -19.95
N VAL A 28 21.05 32.65 -19.89
CA VAL A 28 21.83 31.46 -19.51
C VAL A 28 21.50 31.06 -18.08
N ASN A 29 21.50 32.01 -17.15
CA ASN A 29 21.14 31.71 -15.76
C ASN A 29 19.70 31.24 -15.66
N SER A 30 18.75 31.78 -16.43
CA SER A 30 17.37 31.30 -16.46
C SER A 30 17.29 29.87 -16.98
N CYS A 31 17.96 29.50 -18.06
CA CYS A 31 17.98 28.13 -18.56
C CYS A 31 18.63 27.16 -17.58
N ILE A 32 19.74 27.57 -16.95
CA ILE A 32 20.38 26.78 -15.88
C ILE A 32 19.43 26.65 -14.70
N TYR A 33 18.77 27.74 -14.30
CA TYR A 33 17.80 27.74 -13.21
C TYR A 33 16.60 26.89 -13.55
N GLU A 34 16.11 26.88 -14.78
CA GLU A 34 15.01 26.04 -15.25
C GLU A 34 15.40 24.56 -15.23
N GLN A 35 16.58 24.20 -15.75
CA GLN A 35 17.07 22.82 -15.71
C GLN A 35 17.43 22.32 -14.29
N LEU A 36 17.86 23.21 -13.39
CA LEU A 36 18.21 22.88 -12.00
C LEU A 36 17.02 23.01 -11.03
N ASN A 37 16.09 23.95 -11.27
CA ASN A 37 14.80 24.04 -10.57
C ASN A 37 13.87 22.92 -11.01
N GLU A 38 13.90 22.45 -12.25
CA GLU A 38 13.20 21.21 -12.60
C GLU A 38 13.68 20.08 -11.68
N LYS A 39 14.98 19.92 -11.43
CA LYS A 39 15.43 18.86 -10.50
C LYS A 39 15.10 19.09 -9.02
N SER A 40 15.10 20.33 -8.51
CA SER A 40 14.92 20.60 -7.07
C SER A 40 13.49 20.98 -6.66
N ASN A 41 12.75 21.69 -7.52
CA ASN A 41 11.33 21.97 -7.34
C ASN A 41 10.45 20.80 -7.78
N LEU A 42 10.79 19.98 -8.80
CA LEU A 42 9.99 18.76 -9.05
C LEU A 42 10.06 17.81 -7.86
N LEU A 43 11.16 17.70 -7.12
CA LEU A 43 11.20 16.85 -5.92
C LEU A 43 10.36 17.40 -4.77
N LYS A 44 10.22 18.73 -4.64
CA LYS A 44 9.39 19.37 -3.62
C LYS A 44 7.92 19.45 -4.02
N GLU A 45 7.61 19.73 -5.28
CA GLU A 45 6.27 19.69 -5.86
C GLU A 45 5.75 18.27 -6.07
N PHE A 46 6.58 17.28 -6.43
CA PHE A 46 6.16 15.88 -6.37
C PHE A 46 5.90 15.48 -4.93
N LYS A 47 6.75 15.87 -3.97
CA LYS A 47 6.47 15.58 -2.55
C LYS A 47 5.20 16.28 -2.06
N SER A 48 4.87 17.49 -2.53
CA SER A 48 3.65 18.20 -2.14
C SER A 48 2.40 17.73 -2.89
N LYS A 49 2.50 17.34 -4.17
CA LYS A 49 1.41 16.71 -4.95
C LYS A 49 1.19 15.24 -4.57
N LEU A 50 2.22 14.51 -4.13
CA LEU A 50 2.11 13.16 -3.55
C LEU A 50 1.70 13.19 -2.08
N ALA A 51 1.99 14.29 -1.36
CA ALA A 51 1.44 14.50 -0.03
C ALA A 51 -0.05 14.77 -0.19
N LYS A 52 -0.84 13.70 -0.09
CA LYS A 52 -2.29 13.81 0.15
C LYS A 52 -2.50 14.91 1.18
N GLU A 53 -3.29 15.92 0.86
CA GLU A 53 -3.64 17.00 1.79
C GLU A 53 -4.00 16.38 3.15
N GLN A 54 -3.24 16.72 4.19
CA GLN A 54 -3.46 16.21 5.53
C GLN A 54 -4.06 17.33 6.38
N THR A 55 -5.19 17.04 7.01
CA THR A 55 -5.84 17.94 7.96
C THR A 55 -5.70 17.36 9.36
N GLU A 56 -5.23 18.16 10.31
CA GLU A 56 -5.19 17.79 11.72
C GLU A 56 -6.57 18.02 12.36
N VAL A 57 -7.03 17.06 13.16
CA VAL A 57 -8.28 17.18 13.93
C VAL A 57 -7.95 17.02 15.40
N LYS A 58 -8.35 18.00 16.22
CA LYS A 58 -8.23 17.95 17.68
C LYS A 58 -9.56 17.52 18.29
N ILE A 59 -9.53 16.47 19.09
CA ILE A 59 -10.68 15.98 19.85
C ILE A 59 -10.35 15.93 21.34
N ARG A 60 -11.37 16.13 22.17
CA ARG A 60 -11.29 15.88 23.61
C ARG A 60 -12.10 14.61 23.90
N ILE A 61 -11.49 13.70 24.63
CA ILE A 61 -12.10 12.46 25.10
C ILE A 61 -11.82 12.32 26.59
N TYR A 62 -12.68 11.62 27.30
CA TYR A 62 -12.50 11.28 28.70
C TYR A 62 -11.48 10.14 28.85
N GLU A 63 -10.89 10.00 30.05
CA GLU A 63 -9.83 9.01 30.27
C GLU A 63 -10.35 7.56 30.12
N ASN A 64 -11.58 7.29 30.54
CA ASN A 64 -12.23 5.99 30.33
C ASN A 64 -12.44 5.66 28.84
N GLU A 65 -12.78 6.66 28.01
CA GLU A 65 -12.91 6.48 26.55
C GLU A 65 -11.55 6.18 25.92
N LYS A 66 -10.50 6.87 26.38
CA LYS A 66 -9.12 6.62 25.96
C LYS A 66 -8.66 5.22 26.31
N GLU A 67 -8.90 4.75 27.53
CA GLU A 67 -8.59 3.38 27.96
C GLU A 67 -9.30 2.34 27.08
N PHE A 68 -10.61 2.53 26.85
CA PHE A 68 -11.38 1.67 25.96
C PHE A 68 -10.79 1.61 24.54
N LEU A 69 -10.43 2.75 23.96
CA LEU A 69 -9.85 2.82 22.62
C LEU A 69 -8.48 2.14 22.54
N LEU A 70 -7.66 2.29 23.59
CA LEU A 70 -6.36 1.62 23.67
C LEU A 70 -6.50 0.11 23.77
N GLU A 71 -7.42 -0.41 24.60
CA GLU A 71 -7.70 -1.84 24.63
C GLU A 71 -8.23 -2.35 23.27
N SER A 72 -9.18 -1.63 22.67
CA SER A 72 -9.70 -1.94 21.33
C SER A 72 -8.61 -2.01 20.27
N SER A 73 -7.63 -1.11 20.31
CA SER A 73 -6.52 -1.05 19.34
C SER A 73 -5.69 -2.33 19.30
N LYS A 74 -5.63 -3.09 20.41
CA LYS A 74 -4.94 -4.38 20.47
C LYS A 74 -5.69 -5.44 19.67
N PHE A 75 -7.03 -5.43 19.73
CA PHE A 75 -7.87 -6.38 18.99
C PHE A 75 -7.92 -6.06 17.50
N THR A 76 -7.99 -4.77 17.13
CA THR A 76 -8.03 -4.34 15.72
C THR A 76 -6.65 -4.35 15.07
N GLY A 77 -5.56 -4.22 15.85
CA GLY A 77 -4.19 -4.14 15.34
C GLY A 77 -3.81 -2.75 14.82
N THR A 78 -4.55 -1.71 15.19
CA THR A 78 -4.25 -0.31 14.82
C THR A 78 -3.07 0.28 15.61
N ASN A 79 -2.56 -0.44 16.62
CA ASN A 79 -1.27 -0.19 17.30
C ASN A 79 -1.09 1.21 17.94
N SER A 80 -2.10 2.08 17.90
CA SER A 80 -2.08 3.41 18.52
C SER A 80 -3.49 3.98 18.62
N LEU A 81 -3.67 4.86 19.61
CA LEU A 81 -4.92 5.58 19.82
C LEU A 81 -5.37 6.35 18.56
N ASN A 82 -4.45 7.07 17.90
CA ASN A 82 -4.75 7.85 16.70
C ASN A 82 -5.24 6.98 15.55
N GLN A 83 -4.61 5.82 15.33
CA GLN A 83 -5.03 4.91 14.28
C GLN A 83 -6.38 4.27 14.59
N GLU A 84 -6.66 3.93 15.86
CA GLU A 84 -7.95 3.39 16.27
C GLU A 84 -9.09 4.41 16.09
N ILE A 85 -8.87 5.65 16.52
CA ILE A 85 -9.82 6.76 16.33
C ILE A 85 -10.08 6.96 14.84
N ARG A 86 -9.01 7.06 14.03
CA ARG A 86 -9.12 7.24 12.59
C ARG A 86 -9.87 6.08 11.94
N PHE A 87 -9.56 4.85 12.32
CA PHE A 87 -10.21 3.65 11.79
C PHE A 87 -11.71 3.65 12.07
N ARG A 88 -12.12 3.96 13.31
CA ARG A 88 -13.54 4.09 13.68
C ARG A 88 -14.22 5.23 12.94
N LEU A 89 -13.60 6.40 12.90
CA LEU A 89 -14.14 7.57 12.21
C LEU A 89 -14.38 7.30 10.72
N LEU A 90 -13.43 6.67 10.03
CA LEU A 90 -13.56 6.33 8.62
C LEU A 90 -14.68 5.31 8.38
N ASN A 91 -14.79 4.28 9.22
CA ASN A 91 -15.90 3.31 9.14
C ASN A 91 -17.26 3.99 9.28
N THR A 92 -17.38 4.94 10.20
CA THR A 92 -18.62 5.70 10.43
C THR A 92 -18.94 6.63 9.26
N ILE A 93 -17.98 7.46 8.81
CA ILE A 93 -18.19 8.47 7.75
C ILE A 93 -18.61 7.79 6.44
N TYR A 94 -17.88 6.77 6.02
CA TYR A 94 -18.10 6.16 4.72
C TYR A 94 -19.25 5.14 4.72
N LYS A 95 -19.83 4.82 5.89
CA LYS A 95 -20.79 3.72 6.06
C LYS A 95 -20.32 2.42 5.39
N LYS A 96 -19.00 2.25 5.33
CA LYS A 96 -18.30 1.15 4.68
C LYS A 96 -17.51 0.42 5.74
N ARG A 97 -17.55 -0.90 5.65
CA ARG A 97 -16.91 -1.79 6.58
C ARG A 97 -15.46 -2.02 6.16
N PHE A 98 -14.57 -1.16 6.62
CA PHE A 98 -13.13 -1.36 6.45
C PHE A 98 -12.67 -2.47 7.40
N LEU A 99 -11.97 -3.45 6.84
CA LEU A 99 -11.26 -4.44 7.62
C LEU A 99 -10.20 -3.76 8.48
N SER A 100 -10.12 -4.14 9.74
CA SER A 100 -9.01 -3.77 10.62
C SER A 100 -7.70 -4.40 10.16
N PRO A 101 -6.55 -3.87 10.61
CA PRO A 101 -5.24 -4.46 10.31
C PRO A 101 -5.15 -5.97 10.59
N ASN A 102 -5.65 -6.43 11.74
CA ASN A 102 -5.63 -7.85 12.09
C ASN A 102 -6.53 -8.68 11.16
N GLU A 103 -7.74 -8.20 10.86
CA GLU A 103 -8.66 -8.88 9.91
C GLU A 103 -8.05 -8.95 8.51
N MET A 104 -7.37 -7.89 8.07
CA MET A 104 -6.64 -7.86 6.80
C MET A 104 -5.49 -8.86 6.79
N GLN A 105 -4.75 -8.99 7.90
CA GLN A 105 -3.67 -9.97 8.02
C GLN A 105 -4.21 -11.41 7.95
N SER A 106 -5.33 -11.71 8.62
CA SER A 106 -6.00 -13.00 8.49
C SER A 106 -6.40 -13.28 7.04
N PHE A 107 -6.91 -12.27 6.32
CA PHE A 107 -7.24 -12.44 4.91
C PHE A 107 -6.00 -12.71 4.02
N TYR A 108 -4.85 -12.08 4.32
CA TYR A 108 -3.60 -12.38 3.63
C TYR A 108 -3.10 -13.80 3.90
N ASN A 109 -3.20 -14.26 5.15
CA ASN A 109 -2.85 -15.64 5.52
C ASN A 109 -3.73 -16.64 4.77
N LEU A 110 -5.04 -16.39 4.73
CA LEU A 110 -6.00 -17.20 3.99
C LEU A 110 -5.65 -17.26 2.49
N LYS A 111 -5.38 -16.11 1.87
CA LYS A 111 -4.96 -16.05 0.47
C LYS A 111 -3.72 -16.89 0.21
N TYR A 112 -2.75 -16.87 1.13
CA TYR A 112 -1.55 -17.68 1.03
C TYR A 112 -1.86 -19.17 1.14
N GLN A 113 -2.67 -19.59 2.11
CA GLN A 113 -3.08 -20.99 2.26
C GLN A 113 -3.80 -21.51 1.01
N ILE A 114 -4.73 -20.75 0.44
CA ILE A 114 -5.42 -21.09 -0.82
C ILE A 114 -4.42 -21.26 -1.97
N LYS A 115 -3.42 -20.38 -2.08
CA LYS A 115 -2.36 -20.51 -3.09
C LYS A 115 -1.61 -21.83 -2.93
N MET A 116 -1.27 -22.21 -1.69
CA MET A 116 -0.55 -23.46 -1.43
C MET A 116 -1.39 -24.69 -1.78
N ILE A 117 -2.70 -24.66 -1.50
CA ILE A 117 -3.65 -25.68 -1.94
C ILE A 117 -3.62 -25.82 -3.47
N GLY A 118 -3.70 -24.71 -4.21
CA GLY A 118 -3.62 -24.71 -5.66
C GLY A 118 -2.30 -25.27 -6.22
N VAL A 119 -1.17 -24.95 -5.58
CA VAL A 119 0.15 -25.51 -5.96
C VAL A 119 0.17 -27.03 -5.75
N ASN A 120 -0.32 -27.51 -4.61
CA ASN A 120 -0.37 -28.95 -4.31
C ASN A 120 -1.26 -29.70 -5.31
N LEU A 121 -2.45 -29.16 -5.60
CA LEU A 121 -3.36 -29.73 -6.61
C LEU A 121 -2.71 -29.80 -8.00
N ASN A 122 -1.99 -28.75 -8.41
CA ASN A 122 -1.28 -28.72 -9.68
C ASN A 122 -0.16 -29.77 -9.73
N GLN A 123 0.55 -29.99 -8.62
CA GLN A 123 1.57 -31.05 -8.54
C GLN A 123 0.95 -32.45 -8.64
N ILE A 124 -0.18 -32.68 -7.98
CA ILE A 124 -0.95 -33.94 -8.10
C ILE A 124 -1.38 -34.14 -9.54
N SER A 125 -1.98 -33.12 -10.18
CA SER A 125 -2.42 -33.17 -11.58
C SER A 125 -1.27 -33.50 -12.54
N LYS A 126 -0.11 -32.85 -12.38
CA LYS A 126 1.09 -33.14 -13.20
C LYS A 126 1.60 -34.58 -13.03
N LYS A 127 1.58 -35.11 -11.80
CA LYS A 127 1.96 -36.50 -11.53
C LYS A 127 0.97 -37.50 -12.13
N LEU A 128 -0.34 -37.23 -12.02
CA LEU A 128 -1.38 -38.03 -12.67
C LEU A 128 -1.20 -38.07 -14.20
N ASN A 129 -0.86 -36.92 -14.79
CA ASN A 129 -0.65 -36.81 -16.23
C ASN A 129 0.71 -37.35 -16.72
N SER A 130 1.65 -37.70 -15.83
CA SER A 130 2.98 -38.17 -16.25
C SER A 130 3.05 -39.67 -16.55
N ASN A 131 1.93 -40.42 -16.48
CA ASN A 131 1.85 -41.87 -16.69
C ASN A 131 2.84 -42.70 -15.85
N GLN A 132 3.41 -42.13 -14.79
CA GLN A 132 4.23 -42.86 -13.83
C GLN A 132 3.33 -43.67 -12.90
N GLN A 133 3.81 -44.82 -12.40
CA GLN A 133 3.12 -45.56 -11.35
C GLN A 133 3.04 -44.70 -10.10
N ILE A 134 1.86 -44.13 -9.85
CA ILE A 134 1.62 -43.31 -8.66
C ILE A 134 1.24 -44.25 -7.54
N LYS A 135 2.01 -44.21 -6.44
CA LYS A 135 1.64 -44.89 -5.20
C LYS A 135 0.35 -44.25 -4.69
N VAL A 136 -0.74 -45.03 -4.71
CA VAL A 136 -2.07 -44.60 -4.25
C VAL A 136 -2.01 -44.06 -2.82
N ASP A 137 -1.18 -44.66 -1.95
CA ASP A 137 -0.98 -44.23 -0.57
C ASP A 137 -0.47 -42.78 -0.46
N PHE A 138 0.47 -42.38 -1.31
CA PHE A 138 0.98 -41.00 -1.35
C PHE A 138 -0.10 -40.01 -1.79
N LEU A 139 -0.97 -40.44 -2.72
CA LEU A 139 -2.04 -39.61 -3.24
C LEU A 139 -3.13 -39.43 -2.18
N MET A 140 -3.49 -40.50 -1.46
CA MET A 140 -4.42 -40.46 -0.33
C MET A 140 -3.90 -39.58 0.80
N GLU A 141 -2.62 -39.72 1.19
CA GLU A 141 -2.01 -38.86 2.21
C GLU A 141 -2.01 -37.38 1.80
N SER A 142 -1.73 -37.10 0.52
CA SER A 142 -1.73 -35.74 -0.02
C SER A 142 -3.13 -35.12 -0.03
N ILE A 143 -4.16 -35.92 -0.33
CA ILE A 143 -5.57 -35.49 -0.32
C ILE A 143 -6.03 -35.24 1.12
N SER A 144 -5.75 -36.15 2.06
CA SER A 144 -6.11 -35.97 3.47
C SER A 144 -5.50 -34.70 4.08
N LYS A 145 -4.22 -34.42 3.80
CA LYS A 145 -3.57 -33.17 4.25
C LYS A 145 -4.17 -31.91 3.61
N LEU A 146 -4.74 -32.03 2.42
CA LEU A 146 -5.39 -30.93 1.73
C LEU A 146 -6.76 -30.64 2.37
N ASP A 147 -7.48 -31.71 2.73
CA ASP A 147 -8.79 -31.66 3.38
C ASP A 147 -8.70 -31.03 4.78
N GLU A 148 -7.75 -31.48 5.62
CA GLU A 148 -7.50 -30.89 6.93
C GLU A 148 -7.21 -29.38 6.84
N LYS A 149 -6.38 -28.96 5.88
CA LYS A 149 -6.08 -27.54 5.66
C LYS A 149 -7.29 -26.74 5.17
N LEU A 150 -8.20 -27.34 4.42
CA LEU A 150 -9.42 -26.67 4.00
C LEU A 150 -10.35 -26.44 5.20
N ASP A 151 -10.47 -27.41 6.09
CA ASP A 151 -11.28 -27.31 7.30
C ASP A 151 -10.72 -26.28 8.30
N GLU A 152 -9.40 -26.26 8.51
CA GLU A 152 -8.73 -25.24 9.34
C GLU A 152 -9.03 -23.82 8.82
N ASN A 153 -8.92 -23.63 7.49
CA ASN A 153 -9.20 -22.34 6.86
C ASN A 153 -10.67 -21.93 7.00
N LEU A 154 -11.61 -22.87 6.89
CA LEU A 154 -13.04 -22.60 7.08
C LEU A 154 -13.34 -22.09 8.49
N VAL A 155 -12.70 -22.68 9.51
CA VAL A 155 -12.82 -22.24 10.90
C VAL A 155 -12.25 -20.83 11.08
N GLU A 156 -11.08 -20.55 10.51
CA GLU A 156 -10.44 -19.24 10.59
C GLU A 156 -11.29 -18.15 9.90
N ILE A 157 -11.84 -18.43 8.72
CA ILE A 157 -12.77 -17.54 8.00
C ILE A 157 -13.99 -17.21 8.85
N LYS A 158 -14.63 -18.22 9.45
CA LYS A 158 -15.82 -18.02 10.29
C LYS A 158 -15.51 -17.11 11.48
N LYS A 159 -14.40 -17.36 12.18
CA LYS A 159 -13.97 -16.52 13.31
C LYS A 159 -13.78 -15.05 12.91
N VAL A 160 -13.13 -14.81 11.78
CA VAL A 160 -12.94 -13.44 11.26
C VAL A 160 -14.29 -12.81 10.94
N LEU A 161 -15.16 -13.51 10.21
CA LEU A 161 -16.49 -13.00 9.85
C LEU A 161 -17.37 -12.70 11.06
N ASP A 162 -17.39 -13.57 12.07
CA ASP A 162 -18.17 -13.40 13.30
C ASP A 162 -17.68 -12.22 14.13
N TYR A 163 -16.35 -12.06 14.25
CA TYR A 163 -15.75 -10.90 14.90
C TYR A 163 -16.09 -9.60 14.14
N THR A 164 -15.93 -9.60 12.82
CA THR A 164 -16.31 -8.48 11.98
C THR A 164 -17.77 -8.12 12.21
N ASN A 165 -18.69 -9.12 12.20
CA ASN A 165 -20.14 -9.01 12.42
C ASN A 165 -20.55 -8.46 13.78
N SER A 166 -19.93 -8.90 14.87
CA SER A 166 -20.27 -8.44 16.23
C SER A 166 -19.96 -6.96 16.46
N ARG A 167 -18.99 -6.37 15.73
CA ARG A 167 -18.66 -4.94 15.83
C ARG A 167 -19.70 -3.99 15.21
N THR A 168 -20.69 -4.48 14.47
CA THR A 168 -21.73 -3.63 13.82
C THR A 168 -23.07 -3.60 14.53
N THR A 169 -23.28 -4.46 15.52
CA THR A 169 -24.57 -4.57 16.24
C THR A 169 -24.60 -3.82 17.59
N ALA A 170 -23.60 -2.99 17.87
CA ALA A 170 -23.55 -2.12 19.05
C ALA A 170 -23.71 -0.64 18.65
#